data_AF-A0A7L3GTL7-F1
#
_entry.id   AF-A0A7L3GTL7-F1
#
_cell.length_a   1.000
_cell.length_b   1.000
_cell.length_c   1.000
_cell.angle_alpha   90.00
_cell.angle_beta   90.00
_cell.angle_gamma   90.00
#
_symmetry.space_group_name_H-M   'P 1'
#
loop_
_entity.id
_entity.type
_entity.pdbx_description
1 polymer ?
#
loop_
_entity_poly.entity_id
_entity_poly.type
_entity_poly.pdbx_seq_one_letter_code
_entity_poly.pdbx_strand_id
1 'polypeptide(L)'
;KSARYLQQELPVRIAHRIKGFRSLPFIIGCNPTILHVHELYIRAFQKLSDFPPIQARGDEARYCALLRQLLEDHKDVVTLLAEGLRECRRHIQDERLLRPFLDKTLTSRLGMRMLAAHHLALHEDKPDFVGIICTRLSPKKLIEKWVDFARRLCEHQYGNAPRVRINGHVAARFPFIPLPLDYVLPELLKNAMRRSSLLGVLHPPPLWCPPSSGAPLRGLPAACPPPRISDRGGGIPHDLLDKVTEYHFSTAEASAQDPRLGGPFRNLLDLSNSGQAGPMHGFGFGLPTSRAYAEYLGGSLCLQSLQGVGTDVYLRLRHIDGKGESFRI
;
A
#
# COMPACT_ATOMS: atom_id res chain seq x y z
N LYS A 1 -21.42 -5.87 19.12
CA LYS A 1 -20.71 -7.12 18.78
C LYS A 1 -19.35 -6.82 18.12
N SER A 2 -19.31 -6.10 16.99
CA SER A 2 -18.05 -5.68 16.33
C SER A 2 -17.04 -5.04 17.30
N ALA A 3 -17.45 -4.03 18.08
CA ALA A 3 -16.59 -3.37 19.07
C ALA A 3 -15.91 -4.35 20.06
N ARG A 4 -16.65 -5.34 20.58
CA ARG A 4 -16.11 -6.36 21.50
C ARG A 4 -15.11 -7.29 20.83
N TYR A 5 -15.34 -7.62 19.56
CA TYR A 5 -14.37 -8.39 18.76
C TYR A 5 -13.06 -7.60 18.60
N LEU A 6 -13.13 -6.30 18.26
CA LEU A 6 -11.95 -5.45 18.16
C LEU A 6 -11.21 -5.31 19.50
N GLN A 7 -11.95 -5.20 20.61
CA GLN A 7 -11.38 -5.12 21.96
C GLN A 7 -10.57 -6.37 22.32
N GLN A 8 -10.95 -7.55 21.81
CA GLN A 8 -10.21 -8.79 22.01
C GLN A 8 -9.03 -8.94 21.02
N GLU A 9 -9.23 -8.59 19.75
CA GLU A 9 -8.27 -8.86 18.68
C GLU A 9 -7.11 -7.84 18.61
N LEU A 10 -7.40 -6.54 18.75
CA LEU A 10 -6.39 -5.49 18.53
C LEU A 10 -5.23 -5.55 19.54
N PRO A 11 -5.45 -5.74 20.86
CA PRO A 11 -4.34 -5.85 21.82
C PRO A 11 -3.40 -7.01 21.49
N VAL A 12 -3.95 -8.17 21.09
CA VAL A 12 -3.15 -9.36 20.73
C VAL A 12 -2.26 -9.06 19.52
N ARG A 13 -2.81 -8.44 18.48
CA ARG A 13 -2.07 -8.08 17.26
C ARG A 13 -0.98 -7.06 17.53
N ILE A 14 -1.26 -6.06 18.37
CA ILE A 14 -0.28 -5.06 18.79
C ILE A 14 0.82 -5.69 19.64
N ALA A 15 0.48 -6.60 20.57
CA ALA A 15 1.47 -7.33 21.36
C ALA A 15 2.44 -8.13 20.47
N HIS A 16 1.94 -8.78 19.41
CA HIS A 16 2.79 -9.43 18.42
C HIS A 16 3.67 -8.47 17.63
N ARG A 17 3.27 -7.21 17.45
CA ARG A 17 4.14 -6.16 16.86
C ARG A 17 5.21 -5.70 17.83
N ILE A 18 4.86 -5.44 19.09
CA ILE A 18 5.82 -5.11 20.16
C ILE A 18 6.89 -6.20 20.28
N LYS A 19 6.49 -7.47 20.28
CA LYS A 19 7.44 -8.60 20.26
C LYS A 19 8.38 -8.52 19.05
N GLY A 20 7.84 -8.17 17.87
CA GLY A 20 8.64 -7.97 16.65
C GLY A 20 9.72 -6.89 16.80
N PHE A 21 9.37 -5.74 17.38
CA PHE A 21 10.35 -4.67 17.67
C PHE A 21 11.42 -5.11 18.67
N ARG A 22 11.03 -5.86 19.72
CA ARG A 22 11.97 -6.40 20.70
C ARG A 22 12.92 -7.46 20.15
N SER A 23 12.56 -8.10 19.04
CA SER A 23 13.40 -9.09 18.35
C SER A 23 14.29 -8.48 17.27
N LEU A 24 14.23 -7.17 17.05
CA LEU A 24 15.16 -6.51 16.13
C LEU A 24 16.59 -6.55 16.67
N PRO A 25 17.61 -6.58 15.78
CA PRO A 25 19.00 -6.37 16.18
C PRO A 25 19.15 -5.11 17.01
N PHE A 26 19.94 -5.17 18.08
CA PHE A 26 20.11 -4.08 19.05
C PHE A 26 20.42 -2.73 18.39
N ILE A 27 21.35 -2.73 17.43
CA ILE A 27 21.75 -1.53 16.69
C ILE A 27 20.60 -0.85 15.93
N ILE A 28 19.57 -1.62 15.52
CA ILE A 28 18.37 -1.11 14.86
C ILE A 28 17.35 -0.65 15.89
N GLY A 29 17.17 -1.42 16.97
CA GLY A 29 16.26 -1.09 18.05
C GLY A 29 16.63 0.18 18.82
N CYS A 30 17.92 0.54 18.85
CA CYS A 30 18.42 1.76 19.48
C CYS A 30 18.29 3.02 18.61
N ASN A 31 17.89 2.90 17.33
CA ASN A 31 17.65 4.08 16.51
C ASN A 31 16.47 4.88 17.09
N PRO A 32 16.61 6.21 17.26
CA PRO A 32 15.59 7.02 17.94
C PRO A 32 14.23 6.99 17.22
N THR A 33 14.23 6.93 15.88
CA THR A 33 13.01 6.86 15.08
C THR A 33 12.32 5.50 15.23
N ILE A 34 13.09 4.40 15.22
CA ILE A 34 12.55 3.05 15.46
C ILE A 34 12.04 2.90 16.89
N LEU A 35 12.74 3.46 17.86
CA LEU A 35 12.35 3.48 19.28
C LEU A 35 11.05 4.27 19.45
N HIS A 36 10.91 5.41 18.80
CA HIS A 36 9.67 6.19 18.80
C HIS A 36 8.48 5.36 18.26
N VAL A 37 8.65 4.65 17.14
CA VAL A 37 7.59 3.76 16.61
C VAL A 37 7.29 2.63 17.59
N HIS A 38 8.30 2.04 18.23
CA HIS A 38 8.10 1.01 19.25
C HIS A 38 7.29 1.53 20.45
N GLU A 39 7.58 2.75 20.93
CA GLU A 39 6.80 3.41 21.97
C GLU A 39 5.36 3.67 21.56
N LEU A 40 5.10 4.09 20.30
CA LEU A 40 3.74 4.27 19.80
C LEU A 40 2.91 2.98 19.93
N TYR A 41 3.50 1.82 19.57
CA TYR A 41 2.82 0.53 19.73
C TYR A 41 2.61 0.15 21.21
N ILE A 42 3.56 0.45 22.11
CA ILE A 42 3.39 0.22 23.55
C ILE A 42 2.25 1.09 24.11
N ARG A 43 2.24 2.38 23.78
CA ARG A 43 1.18 3.31 24.21
C ARG A 43 -0.18 2.87 23.66
N ALA A 44 -0.24 2.42 22.40
CA ALA A 44 -1.46 1.87 21.82
C ALA A 44 -1.95 0.63 22.58
N PHE A 45 -1.04 -0.28 22.92
CA PHE A 45 -1.35 -1.48 23.70
C PHE A 45 -1.90 -1.14 25.08
N GLN A 46 -1.27 -0.22 25.80
CA GLN A 46 -1.73 0.27 27.11
C GLN A 46 -3.13 0.87 26.99
N LYS A 47 -3.33 1.86 26.11
CA LYS A 47 -4.63 2.50 25.90
C LYS A 47 -5.75 1.49 25.58
N LEU A 48 -5.47 0.46 24.78
CA LEU A 48 -6.46 -0.56 24.41
C LEU A 48 -6.72 -1.57 25.53
N SER A 49 -5.69 -1.93 26.31
CA SER A 49 -5.81 -2.88 27.41
C SER A 49 -6.47 -2.27 28.64
N ASP A 50 -6.23 -0.97 28.88
CA ASP A 50 -6.81 -0.21 29.99
C ASP A 50 -8.27 0.19 29.71
N PHE A 51 -8.74 0.05 28.47
CA PHE A 51 -10.10 0.40 28.10
C PHE A 51 -11.11 -0.60 28.70
N PRO A 52 -12.12 -0.14 29.45
CA PRO A 52 -13.05 -1.04 30.15
C PRO A 52 -13.89 -1.89 29.19
N PRO A 53 -14.38 -3.08 29.61
CA PRO A 53 -15.22 -3.93 28.78
C PRO A 53 -16.44 -3.19 28.22
N ILE A 54 -16.67 -3.27 26.90
CA ILE A 54 -17.74 -2.52 26.23
C ILE A 54 -19.11 -3.16 26.50
N GLN A 55 -19.93 -2.52 27.34
CA GLN A 55 -21.26 -3.03 27.70
C GLN A 55 -22.38 -2.19 27.10
N ALA A 56 -22.24 -0.87 27.08
CA ALA A 56 -23.25 0.06 26.59
C ALA A 56 -22.86 0.75 25.27
N ARG A 57 -23.83 1.41 24.62
CA ARG A 57 -23.57 2.25 23.43
C ARG A 57 -22.64 3.44 23.74
N GLY A 58 -22.69 3.99 24.95
CA GLY A 58 -21.80 5.08 25.37
C GLY A 58 -20.33 4.64 25.42
N ASP A 59 -20.05 3.42 25.86
CA ASP A 59 -18.70 2.85 25.89
C ASP A 59 -18.16 2.64 24.47
N GLU A 60 -19.05 2.18 23.57
CA GLU A 60 -18.72 1.96 22.17
C GLU A 60 -18.35 3.28 21.46
N ALA A 61 -19.10 4.36 21.69
CA ALA A 61 -18.75 5.67 21.14
C ALA A 61 -17.38 6.18 21.63
N ARG A 62 -17.06 5.97 22.92
CA ARG A 62 -15.74 6.29 23.50
C ARG A 62 -14.64 5.42 22.89
N TYR A 63 -14.92 4.15 22.64
CA TYR A 63 -13.98 3.23 21.99
C TYR A 63 -13.72 3.65 20.53
N CYS A 64 -14.76 4.05 19.80
CA CYS A 64 -14.61 4.61 18.45
C CYS A 64 -13.75 5.88 18.43
N ALA A 65 -13.88 6.77 19.43
CA ALA A 65 -13.00 7.92 19.56
C ALA A 65 -11.54 7.52 19.79
N LEU A 66 -11.28 6.53 20.66
CA LEU A 66 -9.95 5.96 20.88
C LEU A 66 -9.38 5.35 19.58
N LEU A 67 -10.17 4.59 18.83
CA LEU A 67 -9.73 3.99 17.56
C LEU A 67 -9.35 5.05 16.53
N ARG A 68 -10.14 6.13 16.41
CA ARG A 68 -9.80 7.26 15.51
C ARG A 68 -8.48 7.91 15.92
N GLN A 69 -8.27 8.15 17.21
CA GLN A 69 -7.02 8.68 17.72
C GLN A 69 -5.84 7.75 17.37
N LEU A 70 -5.96 6.44 17.63
CA LEU A 70 -4.89 5.49 17.33
C LEU A 70 -4.57 5.42 15.84
N LEU A 71 -5.58 5.48 14.96
CA LEU A 71 -5.38 5.51 13.52
C LEU A 71 -4.64 6.76 13.04
N GLU A 72 -4.90 7.91 13.68
CA GLU A 72 -4.21 9.18 13.41
C GLU A 72 -2.78 9.18 13.95
N ASP A 73 -2.60 8.78 15.22
CA ASP A 73 -1.29 8.66 15.89
C ASP A 73 -0.33 7.74 15.10
N HIS A 74 -0.88 6.73 14.40
CA HIS A 74 -0.09 5.75 13.64
C HIS A 74 -0.01 6.04 12.13
N LYS A 75 -0.48 7.19 11.65
CA LYS A 75 -0.56 7.46 10.19
C LYS A 75 0.81 7.43 9.50
N ASP A 76 1.83 7.98 10.16
CA ASP A 76 3.18 8.17 9.61
C ASP A 76 4.15 7.02 9.92
N VAL A 77 3.69 5.94 10.56
CA VAL A 77 4.52 4.81 10.98
C VAL A 77 5.31 4.18 9.83
N VAL A 78 4.74 4.10 8.63
CA VAL A 78 5.46 3.54 7.47
C VAL A 78 6.64 4.43 7.06
N THR A 79 6.44 5.74 7.08
CA THR A 79 7.48 6.74 6.78
C THR A 79 8.58 6.70 7.83
N LEU A 80 8.22 6.71 9.12
CA LEU A 80 9.17 6.64 10.24
C LEU A 80 9.99 5.33 10.21
N LEU A 81 9.36 4.20 9.88
CA LEU A 81 10.06 2.93 9.70
C LEU A 81 11.02 2.98 8.51
N ALA A 82 10.61 3.58 7.40
CA ALA A 82 11.47 3.73 6.23
C ALA A 82 12.70 4.60 6.54
N GLU A 83 12.51 5.72 7.23
CA GLU A 83 13.58 6.65 7.63
C GLU A 83 14.55 6.01 8.64
N GLY A 84 14.03 5.47 9.74
CA GLY A 84 14.86 4.85 10.79
C GLY A 84 15.67 3.66 10.28
N LEU A 85 15.06 2.80 9.45
CA LEU A 85 15.79 1.67 8.86
C LEU A 85 16.81 2.10 7.81
N ARG A 86 16.58 3.22 7.10
CA ARG A 86 17.55 3.76 6.13
C ARG A 86 18.83 4.21 6.83
N GLU A 87 18.71 4.83 8.00
CA GLU A 87 19.86 5.27 8.80
C GLU A 87 20.65 4.07 9.34
N CYS A 88 19.95 3.03 9.80
CA CYS A 88 20.58 1.81 10.31
C CYS A 88 21.24 0.96 9.21
N ARG A 89 20.86 1.15 7.94
CA ARG A 89 21.29 0.31 6.82
C ARG A 89 22.80 0.14 6.72
N ARG A 90 23.58 1.20 7.00
CA ARG A 90 25.06 1.17 6.95
C ARG A 90 25.69 0.19 7.95
N HIS A 91 24.95 -0.19 8.98
CA HIS A 91 25.43 -1.03 10.07
C HIS A 91 24.89 -2.47 10.01
N ILE A 92 24.06 -2.78 9.01
CA ILE A 92 23.44 -4.09 8.85
C ILE A 92 24.18 -4.84 7.75
N GLN A 93 24.76 -6.00 8.09
CA GLN A 93 25.46 -6.84 7.12
C GLN A 93 24.50 -7.67 6.26
N ASP A 94 23.34 -8.06 6.81
CA ASP A 94 22.32 -8.84 6.10
C ASP A 94 20.97 -8.11 6.06
N GLU A 95 20.70 -7.43 4.94
CA GLU A 95 19.42 -6.74 4.70
C GLU A 95 18.22 -7.70 4.62
N ARG A 96 18.47 -8.99 4.37
CA ARG A 96 17.39 -10.00 4.29
C ARG A 96 16.70 -10.20 5.64
N LEU A 97 17.37 -9.89 6.74
CA LEU A 97 16.78 -9.94 8.09
C LEU A 97 15.66 -8.92 8.28
N LEU A 98 15.71 -7.79 7.57
CA LEU A 98 14.70 -6.73 7.69
C LEU A 98 13.41 -7.06 6.95
N ARG A 99 13.49 -7.81 5.85
CA ARG A 99 12.35 -8.08 4.99
C ARG A 99 11.21 -8.82 5.71
N PRO A 100 11.44 -9.94 6.43
CA PRO A 100 10.38 -10.60 7.21
C PRO A 100 9.78 -9.69 8.28
N PHE A 101 10.59 -8.83 8.90
CA PHE A 101 10.11 -7.88 9.90
C PHE A 101 9.19 -6.83 9.26
N LEU A 102 9.59 -6.23 8.14
CA LEU A 102 8.82 -5.23 7.41
C LEU A 102 7.54 -5.82 6.84
N ASP A 103 7.62 -6.94 6.12
CA ASP A 103 6.47 -7.62 5.55
C ASP A 103 5.43 -7.93 6.63
N LYS A 104 5.86 -8.51 7.75
CA LYS A 104 4.96 -8.84 8.87
C LYS A 104 4.40 -7.60 9.56
N THR A 105 5.18 -6.52 9.70
CA THR A 105 4.74 -5.30 10.39
C THR A 105 3.76 -4.50 9.53
N LEU A 106 4.05 -4.34 8.24
CA LEU A 106 3.20 -3.62 7.31
C LEU A 106 1.89 -4.35 7.07
N THR A 107 1.92 -5.68 6.90
CA THR A 107 0.69 -6.49 6.71
C THR A 107 -0.17 -6.53 7.96
N SER A 108 0.42 -6.72 9.15
CA SER A 108 -0.32 -6.62 10.41
C SER A 108 -0.94 -5.25 10.60
N ARG A 109 -0.24 -4.17 10.22
CA ARG A 109 -0.77 -2.80 10.26
C ARG A 109 -1.95 -2.62 9.31
N LEU A 110 -1.86 -3.16 8.08
CA LEU A 110 -2.97 -3.14 7.14
C LEU A 110 -4.19 -3.88 7.73
N GLY A 111 -4.01 -5.07 8.27
CA GLY A 111 -5.09 -5.86 8.90
C GLY A 111 -5.76 -5.13 10.07
N MET A 112 -4.97 -4.59 11.01
CA MET A 112 -5.50 -3.80 12.13
C MET A 112 -6.26 -2.55 11.65
N ARG A 113 -5.73 -1.84 10.65
CA ARG A 113 -6.39 -0.68 10.06
C ARG A 113 -7.69 -1.07 9.35
N MET A 114 -7.73 -2.20 8.65
CA MET A 114 -8.96 -2.72 8.03
C MET A 114 -10.03 -3.03 9.08
N LEU A 115 -9.68 -3.70 10.19
CA LEU A 115 -10.63 -3.99 11.27
C LEU A 115 -11.18 -2.71 11.91
N ALA A 116 -10.30 -1.79 12.29
CA ALA A 116 -10.66 -0.52 12.91
C ALA A 116 -11.52 0.34 11.96
N ALA A 117 -11.10 0.49 10.70
CA ALA A 117 -11.84 1.25 9.70
C ALA A 117 -13.20 0.61 9.39
N HIS A 118 -13.28 -0.73 9.33
CA HIS A 118 -14.55 -1.43 9.15
C HIS A 118 -15.52 -1.10 10.29
N HIS A 119 -15.07 -1.23 11.55
CA HIS A 119 -15.92 -0.92 12.70
C HIS A 119 -16.40 0.53 12.69
N LEU A 120 -15.51 1.49 12.44
CA LEU A 120 -15.86 2.91 12.37
C LEU A 120 -16.86 3.20 11.25
N ALA A 121 -16.67 2.59 10.08
CA ALA A 121 -17.54 2.78 8.93
C ALA A 121 -18.91 2.09 9.08
N LEU A 122 -19.09 1.15 10.02
CA LEU A 122 -20.41 0.58 10.30
C LEU A 122 -21.40 1.59 10.90
N HIS A 123 -20.90 2.72 11.42
CA HIS A 123 -21.74 3.82 11.92
C HIS A 123 -22.12 4.82 10.82
N GLU A 124 -21.51 4.71 9.64
CA GLU A 124 -21.78 5.59 8.51
C GLU A 124 -22.81 4.95 7.59
N ASP A 125 -23.93 5.63 7.34
CA ASP A 125 -24.93 5.16 6.39
C ASP A 125 -24.55 5.60 4.96
N LYS A 126 -23.59 4.87 4.38
CA LYS A 126 -23.12 5.12 3.02
C LYS A 126 -23.78 4.14 2.04
N PRO A 127 -24.42 4.61 0.96
CA PRO A 127 -25.03 3.74 -0.02
C PRO A 127 -23.97 2.87 -0.70
N ASP A 128 -24.32 1.61 -0.99
CA ASP A 128 -23.43 0.57 -1.55
C ASP A 128 -22.30 0.09 -0.61
N PHE A 129 -22.22 0.54 0.64
CA PHE A 129 -21.18 0.13 1.59
C PHE A 129 -21.74 -0.58 2.82
N VAL A 130 -21.03 -1.61 3.27
CA VAL A 130 -21.20 -2.25 4.58
C VAL A 130 -19.87 -2.13 5.31
N GLY A 131 -19.76 -1.10 6.16
CA GLY A 131 -18.47 -0.67 6.68
C GLY A 131 -17.53 -0.28 5.53
N ILE A 132 -16.33 -0.88 5.48
CA ILE A 132 -15.39 -0.67 4.36
C ILE A 132 -15.65 -1.57 3.14
N ILE A 133 -16.63 -2.49 3.18
CA ILE A 133 -16.91 -3.41 2.07
C ILE A 133 -17.84 -2.71 1.09
N CYS A 134 -17.40 -2.50 -0.15
CA CYS A 134 -18.25 -1.99 -1.21
C CYS A 134 -18.97 -3.15 -1.89
N THR A 135 -20.30 -3.15 -1.86
CA THR A 135 -21.15 -4.21 -2.45
C THR A 135 -21.12 -4.23 -3.98
N ARG A 136 -20.88 -3.08 -4.61
CA ARG A 136 -20.89 -2.90 -6.07
C ARG A 136 -19.68 -2.11 -6.56
N LEU A 137 -18.48 -2.53 -6.16
CA LEU A 137 -17.24 -1.86 -6.53
C LEU A 137 -17.04 -1.93 -8.04
N SER A 138 -16.83 -0.77 -8.67
CA SER A 138 -16.39 -0.67 -10.06
C SER A 138 -14.87 -0.48 -10.10
N PRO A 139 -14.09 -1.47 -10.56
CA PRO A 139 -12.64 -1.34 -10.66
C PRO A 139 -12.25 -0.15 -11.52
N LYS A 140 -12.95 0.08 -12.64
CA LYS A 140 -12.72 1.21 -13.54
C LYS A 140 -12.72 2.54 -12.80
N LYS A 141 -13.79 2.84 -12.06
CA LYS A 141 -13.91 4.11 -11.31
C LYS A 141 -12.81 4.27 -10.26
N LEU A 142 -12.45 3.19 -9.57
CA LEU A 142 -11.38 3.21 -8.58
C LEU A 142 -10.02 3.49 -9.23
N ILE A 143 -9.75 2.88 -10.37
CA ILE A 143 -8.52 3.11 -11.13
C ILE A 143 -8.49 4.53 -11.67
N GLU A 144 -9.58 5.03 -12.25
CA GLU A 144 -9.68 6.42 -12.73
C GLU A 144 -9.35 7.44 -11.62
N LYS A 145 -9.91 7.26 -10.42
CA LYS A 145 -9.58 8.07 -9.23
C LYS A 145 -8.06 8.13 -8.98
N TRP A 146 -7.38 6.98 -9.02
CA TRP A 146 -5.95 6.90 -8.73
C TRP A 146 -5.06 7.30 -9.91
N VAL A 147 -5.56 7.14 -11.14
CA VAL A 147 -4.95 7.69 -12.35
C VAL A 147 -4.92 9.20 -12.28
N ASP A 148 -6.04 9.84 -11.97
CA ASP A 148 -6.12 11.30 -11.87
C ASP A 148 -5.19 11.83 -10.76
N PHE A 149 -5.12 11.12 -9.63
CA PHE A 149 -4.18 11.43 -8.56
C PHE A 149 -2.71 11.33 -9.02
N ALA A 150 -2.30 10.21 -9.60
CA ALA A 150 -0.93 10.00 -10.05
C ALA A 150 -0.54 10.94 -11.20
N ARG A 151 -1.49 11.28 -12.08
CA ARG A 151 -1.28 12.26 -13.16
C ARG A 151 -1.01 13.65 -12.62
N ARG A 152 -1.80 14.13 -11.65
CA ARG A 152 -1.56 15.45 -11.02
C ARG A 152 -0.16 15.53 -10.41
N LEU A 153 0.27 14.47 -9.71
CA LEU A 153 1.64 14.41 -9.16
C LEU A 153 2.70 14.43 -10.26
N CYS A 154 2.48 13.68 -11.34
CA CYS A 154 3.41 13.59 -12.45
C CYS A 154 3.50 14.90 -13.25
N GLU A 155 2.36 15.55 -13.52
CA GLU A 155 2.27 16.87 -14.19
C GLU A 155 2.95 17.95 -13.36
N HIS A 156 2.72 17.98 -12.04
CA HIS A 156 3.44 18.88 -11.14
C HIS A 156 4.96 18.65 -11.16
N GLN A 157 5.38 17.39 -11.27
CA GLN A 157 6.79 17.02 -11.13
C GLN A 157 7.61 17.15 -12.42
N TYR A 158 7.01 16.83 -13.56
CA TYR A 158 7.68 16.71 -14.86
C TYR A 158 7.07 17.62 -15.93
N GLY A 159 6.05 18.42 -15.60
CA GLY A 159 5.33 19.29 -16.52
C GLY A 159 4.34 18.57 -17.44
N ASN A 160 4.33 17.23 -17.46
CA ASN A 160 3.43 16.42 -18.27
C ASN A 160 3.20 15.03 -17.63
N ALA A 161 2.12 14.35 -18.02
CA ALA A 161 1.84 12.98 -17.60
C ALA A 161 1.29 12.12 -18.75
N PRO A 162 1.68 10.83 -18.81
CA PRO A 162 1.18 9.93 -19.83
C PRO A 162 -0.32 9.69 -19.65
N ARG A 163 -1.05 9.61 -20.76
CA ARG A 163 -2.45 9.18 -20.75
C ARG A 163 -2.55 7.71 -20.35
N VAL A 164 -3.62 7.34 -19.65
CA VAL A 164 -3.88 5.94 -19.24
C VAL A 164 -5.08 5.41 -20.02
N ARG A 165 -4.98 4.19 -20.57
CA ARG A 165 -6.12 3.51 -21.22
C ARG A 165 -6.53 2.30 -20.41
N ILE A 166 -7.82 2.21 -20.11
CA ILE A 166 -8.41 1.11 -19.35
C ILE A 166 -9.23 0.25 -20.33
N ASN A 167 -8.84 -1.00 -20.51
CA ASN A 167 -9.47 -1.96 -21.42
C ASN A 167 -9.94 -3.21 -20.64
N GLY A 168 -10.57 -4.19 -21.28
CA GLY A 168 -11.05 -5.42 -20.63
C GLY A 168 -12.44 -5.26 -20.01
N HIS A 169 -12.69 -5.84 -18.84
CA HIS A 169 -14.01 -5.82 -18.16
C HIS A 169 -14.32 -4.48 -17.48
N VAL A 170 -14.39 -3.40 -18.25
CA VAL A 170 -14.64 -2.04 -17.76
C VAL A 170 -16.01 -1.87 -17.08
N ALA A 171 -16.97 -2.73 -17.40
CA ALA A 171 -18.30 -2.76 -16.83
C ALA A 171 -18.43 -3.70 -15.61
N ALA A 172 -17.35 -4.36 -15.17
CA ALA A 172 -17.39 -5.26 -14.03
C ALA A 172 -17.79 -4.52 -12.75
N ARG A 173 -18.68 -5.16 -11.97
CA ARG A 173 -19.09 -4.70 -10.64
C ARG A 173 -19.21 -5.90 -9.73
N PHE A 174 -18.56 -5.84 -8.59
CA PHE A 174 -18.58 -6.95 -7.65
C PHE A 174 -18.28 -6.49 -6.21
N PRO A 175 -18.67 -7.27 -5.19
CA PRO A 175 -18.35 -6.97 -3.80
C PRO A 175 -16.85 -7.02 -3.54
N PHE A 176 -16.27 -5.93 -3.04
CA PHE A 176 -14.83 -5.87 -2.78
C PHE A 176 -14.46 -4.85 -1.70
N ILE A 177 -13.30 -5.01 -1.08
CA ILE A 177 -12.75 -4.04 -0.13
C ILE A 177 -11.77 -3.10 -0.89
N PRO A 178 -12.09 -1.81 -1.09
CA PRO A 178 -11.24 -0.87 -1.82
C PRO A 178 -9.94 -0.51 -1.10
N LEU A 179 -9.90 -0.61 0.23
CA LEU A 179 -8.81 -0.07 1.06
C LEU A 179 -7.41 -0.59 0.65
N PRO A 180 -7.17 -1.89 0.40
CA PRO A 180 -5.87 -2.34 -0.11
C PRO A 180 -5.52 -1.79 -1.49
N LEU A 181 -6.50 -1.65 -2.38
CA LEU A 181 -6.30 -1.08 -3.72
C LEU A 181 -5.94 0.40 -3.63
N ASP A 182 -6.47 1.13 -2.65
CA ASP A 182 -6.10 2.52 -2.37
C ASP A 182 -4.61 2.68 -1.98
N TYR A 183 -3.94 1.63 -1.51
CA TYR A 183 -2.49 1.63 -1.27
C TYR A 183 -1.69 1.18 -2.50
N VAL A 184 -2.12 0.10 -3.15
CA VAL A 184 -1.35 -0.54 -4.22
C VAL A 184 -1.40 0.24 -5.53
N LEU A 185 -2.60 0.69 -5.94
CA LEU A 185 -2.80 1.37 -7.23
C LEU A 185 -1.94 2.63 -7.40
N PRO A 186 -1.94 3.60 -6.47
CA PRO A 186 -1.12 4.80 -6.63
C PRO A 186 0.37 4.48 -6.70
N GLU A 187 0.88 3.50 -5.94
CA GLU A 187 2.31 3.13 -5.99
C GLU A 187 2.70 2.56 -7.36
N LEU A 188 1.89 1.67 -7.92
CA LEU A 188 2.16 1.09 -9.24
C LEU A 188 2.02 2.13 -10.36
N LEU A 189 0.97 2.96 -10.30
CA LEU A 189 0.75 4.03 -11.27
C LEU A 189 1.86 5.07 -11.23
N LYS A 190 2.33 5.46 -10.04
CA LYS A 190 3.46 6.38 -9.89
C LYS A 190 4.72 5.84 -10.56
N ASN A 191 5.04 4.56 -10.34
CA ASN A 191 6.19 3.91 -10.96
C ASN A 191 6.11 3.90 -12.49
N ALA A 192 4.96 3.49 -13.04
CA ALA A 192 4.72 3.46 -14.49
C ALA A 192 4.80 4.85 -15.13
N MET A 193 4.15 5.85 -14.51
CA MET A 193 4.14 7.22 -15.01
C MET A 193 5.52 7.86 -14.96
N ARG A 194 6.23 7.71 -13.84
CA ARG A 194 7.59 8.23 -13.69
C ARG A 194 8.52 7.71 -14.79
N ARG A 195 8.52 6.40 -15.06
CA ARG A 195 9.40 5.82 -16.08
C ARG A 195 9.04 6.24 -17.49
N SER A 196 7.75 6.33 -17.80
CA SER A 196 7.27 6.83 -19.10
C SER A 196 7.63 8.30 -19.32
N SER A 197 7.46 9.16 -18.32
CA SER A 197 7.79 10.59 -18.41
C SER A 197 9.30 10.83 -18.56
N LEU A 198 10.15 10.07 -17.87
CA LEU A 198 11.61 10.17 -18.00
C LEU A 198 12.12 9.82 -19.40
N LEU A 199 11.41 8.96 -20.14
CA LEU A 199 11.76 8.58 -21.51
C LEU A 199 11.07 9.43 -22.58
N GLY A 200 10.27 10.43 -22.20
CA GLY A 200 9.54 11.28 -23.15
C GLY A 200 8.48 10.54 -23.98
N VAL A 201 8.09 9.32 -23.59
CA VAL A 201 7.09 8.52 -24.31
C VAL A 201 5.70 9.02 -23.92
N LEU A 202 5.10 9.85 -24.79
CA LEU A 202 3.77 10.42 -24.58
C LEU A 202 2.63 9.49 -25.06
N HIS A 203 2.90 8.46 -25.87
CA HIS A 203 1.94 7.45 -26.37
C HIS A 203 2.63 6.14 -26.81
N PRO A 204 2.02 4.92 -26.73
CA PRO A 204 0.77 4.48 -26.10
C PRO A 204 1.00 3.83 -24.70
N PRO A 205 -0.07 3.59 -23.91
CA PRO A 205 -0.13 3.94 -22.48
C PRO A 205 0.11 2.79 -21.49
N PRO A 206 0.21 3.08 -20.17
CA PRO A 206 -0.24 2.18 -19.10
C PRO A 206 -1.60 1.58 -19.45
N LEU A 207 -1.60 0.29 -19.79
CA LEU A 207 -2.79 -0.47 -20.16
C LEU A 207 -3.27 -1.22 -18.92
N TRP A 208 -4.45 -0.85 -18.41
CA TRP A 208 -5.07 -1.57 -17.29
C TRP A 208 -6.18 -2.52 -17.77
N CYS A 209 -6.11 -3.80 -17.43
CA CYS A 209 -7.22 -4.75 -17.54
C CYS A 209 -7.79 -5.06 -16.15
N PRO A 210 -9.09 -4.85 -15.86
CA PRO A 210 -9.69 -5.25 -14.59
C PRO A 210 -9.95 -6.77 -14.56
N PRO A 211 -10.02 -7.38 -13.36
CA PRO A 211 -10.23 -8.82 -13.23
C PRO A 211 -11.57 -9.27 -13.83
N SER A 212 -11.56 -10.44 -14.47
CA SER A 212 -12.78 -11.19 -14.82
C SER A 212 -13.36 -11.79 -13.55
N SER A 213 -14.55 -11.36 -13.13
CA SER A 213 -15.33 -12.06 -12.12
C SER A 213 -15.91 -13.35 -12.71
N GLY A 214 -15.69 -14.48 -12.04
CA GLY A 214 -16.41 -15.72 -12.27
C GLY A 214 -15.55 -16.85 -12.82
N ALA A 215 -15.77 -18.04 -12.25
CA ALA A 215 -15.42 -19.34 -12.87
C ALA A 215 -15.70 -19.30 -14.38
N PRO A 216 -14.96 -20.05 -15.22
CA PRO A 216 -15.15 -20.03 -16.65
C PRO A 216 -16.64 -20.26 -16.96
N LEU A 217 -17.32 -19.19 -17.39
CA LEU A 217 -18.61 -19.29 -18.05
C LEU A 217 -18.36 -20.26 -19.20
N ARG A 218 -18.92 -21.47 -19.06
CA ARG A 218 -18.81 -22.55 -20.03
C ARG A 218 -19.24 -21.99 -21.39
N GLY A 219 -18.27 -21.66 -22.25
CA GLY A 219 -18.52 -21.10 -23.59
C GLY A 219 -17.82 -19.77 -23.94
N LEU A 220 -17.15 -19.08 -23.02
CA LEU A 220 -16.26 -17.96 -23.41
C LEU A 220 -14.85 -18.50 -23.67
N PRO A 221 -14.21 -18.18 -24.82
CA PRO A 221 -12.82 -18.58 -25.06
C PRO A 221 -11.92 -18.06 -23.94
N ALA A 222 -10.91 -18.84 -23.58
CA ALA A 222 -9.93 -18.59 -22.52
C ALA A 222 -9.02 -17.38 -22.80
N ALA A 223 -9.62 -16.21 -23.05
CA ALA A 223 -8.98 -15.06 -23.70
C ALA A 223 -9.11 -13.77 -22.90
N CYS A 224 -9.36 -13.84 -21.59
CA CYS A 224 -9.28 -12.68 -20.73
C CYS A 224 -7.93 -12.67 -20.00
N PRO A 225 -6.98 -11.81 -20.41
CA PRO A 225 -5.71 -11.71 -19.72
C PRO A 225 -5.94 -11.26 -18.27
N PRO A 226 -5.11 -11.74 -17.33
CA PRO A 226 -5.20 -11.35 -15.93
C PRO A 226 -5.03 -9.83 -15.78
N PRO A 227 -5.55 -9.26 -14.69
CA PRO A 227 -5.39 -7.84 -14.44
C PRO A 227 -3.93 -7.42 -14.41
N ARG A 228 -3.58 -6.44 -15.26
CA ARG A 228 -2.21 -5.97 -15.46
C ARG A 228 -2.14 -4.47 -15.66
N ILE A 229 -0.98 -3.89 -15.38
CA ILE A 229 -0.56 -2.52 -15.69
C ILE A 229 0.64 -2.63 -16.62
N SER A 230 0.51 -2.14 -17.85
CA SER A 230 1.57 -2.27 -18.87
C SER A 230 2.13 -0.92 -19.28
N ASP A 231 3.35 -0.55 -18.88
CA ASP A 231 4.01 0.68 -19.31
C ASP A 231 4.98 0.47 -20.49
N ARG A 232 5.39 1.58 -21.12
CA ARG A 232 6.43 1.64 -22.17
C ARG A 232 7.67 2.40 -21.69
N GLY A 233 7.94 2.32 -20.39
CA GLY A 233 8.99 3.06 -19.71
C GLY A 233 10.38 2.43 -19.81
N GLY A 234 10.69 1.75 -20.92
CA GLY A 234 12.02 1.18 -21.20
C GLY A 234 12.38 -0.07 -20.39
N GLY A 235 11.50 -0.54 -19.50
CA GLY A 235 11.69 -1.76 -18.72
C GLY A 235 12.69 -1.61 -17.56
N ILE A 236 12.71 -2.62 -16.71
CA ILE A 236 13.68 -2.83 -15.63
C ILE A 236 14.85 -3.65 -16.18
N PRO A 237 16.12 -3.20 -16.04
CA PRO A 237 17.29 -3.99 -16.40
C PRO A 237 17.33 -5.34 -15.70
N HIS A 238 17.75 -6.39 -16.40
CA HIS A 238 17.75 -7.76 -15.86
C HIS A 238 18.53 -7.90 -14.55
N ASP A 239 19.66 -7.18 -14.40
CA ASP A 239 20.49 -7.18 -13.19
C ASP A 239 19.81 -6.57 -11.94
N LEU A 240 18.74 -5.81 -12.15
CA LEU A 240 18.01 -5.11 -11.08
C LEU A 240 16.68 -5.79 -10.74
N LEU A 241 16.25 -6.80 -11.49
CA LEU A 241 14.94 -7.44 -11.31
C LEU A 241 14.74 -8.05 -9.92
N ASP A 242 15.77 -8.62 -9.33
CA ASP A 242 15.67 -9.18 -7.99
C ASP A 242 15.63 -8.06 -6.92
N LYS A 243 16.38 -6.98 -7.18
CA LYS A 243 16.55 -5.85 -6.26
C LYS A 243 15.34 -4.92 -6.18
N VAL A 244 14.54 -4.79 -7.25
CA VAL A 244 13.34 -3.90 -7.23
C VAL A 244 12.29 -4.32 -6.21
N THR A 245 12.37 -5.55 -5.71
CA THR A 245 11.46 -6.09 -4.68
C THR A 245 12.05 -5.99 -3.27
N GLU A 246 13.23 -5.39 -3.11
CA GLU A 246 13.84 -5.13 -1.82
C GLU A 246 13.37 -3.78 -1.27
N TYR A 247 13.17 -3.70 0.04
CA TYR A 247 12.92 -2.42 0.71
C TYR A 247 14.16 -1.53 0.59
N HIS A 248 13.94 -0.21 0.53
CA HIS A 248 15.02 0.79 0.39
C HIS A 248 15.79 0.74 -0.94
N PHE A 249 15.42 -0.14 -1.87
CA PHE A 249 15.94 -0.07 -3.23
C PHE A 249 15.14 0.97 -4.04
N SER A 250 15.83 1.98 -4.58
CA SER A 250 15.22 2.99 -5.43
C SER A 250 16.20 3.47 -6.49
N THR A 251 15.78 3.45 -7.76
CA THR A 251 16.57 4.05 -8.85
C THR A 251 16.36 5.56 -8.93
N ALA A 252 15.72 6.20 -7.95
CA ALA A 252 15.48 7.64 -7.91
C ALA A 252 16.70 8.46 -7.53
N GLU A 253 17.48 7.98 -6.58
CA GLU A 253 18.67 8.69 -6.11
C GLU A 253 19.70 8.84 -7.24
N ALA A 254 19.82 7.83 -8.12
CA ALA A 254 20.64 7.89 -9.33
C ALA A 254 20.11 8.86 -10.40
N SER A 255 18.78 9.10 -10.46
CA SER A 255 18.19 10.07 -11.39
C SER A 255 18.17 11.50 -10.84
N ALA A 256 18.23 11.68 -9.52
CA ALA A 256 18.29 12.99 -8.86
C ALA A 256 19.69 13.65 -8.95
N GLN A 257 20.72 12.87 -9.32
CA GLN A 257 22.06 13.37 -9.63
C GLN A 257 22.20 13.94 -11.05
N ASP A 258 21.13 13.96 -11.85
CA ASP A 258 21.12 14.71 -13.12
C ASP A 258 21.15 16.22 -12.80
N PRO A 259 22.24 16.96 -13.15
CA PRO A 259 22.41 18.38 -12.80
C PRO A 259 21.32 19.30 -13.36
N ARG A 260 20.46 18.80 -14.25
CA ARG A 260 19.34 19.55 -14.86
C ARG A 260 18.08 19.59 -13.99
N LEU A 261 17.98 18.76 -12.95
CA LEU A 261 16.77 18.59 -12.12
C LEU A 261 17.01 18.75 -10.60
N GLY A 262 18.26 18.86 -10.16
CA GLY A 262 18.67 18.85 -8.76
C GLY A 262 19.02 20.23 -8.19
N GLY A 263 18.01 21.05 -7.87
CA GLY A 263 18.21 22.27 -7.08
C GLY A 263 18.08 22.01 -5.56
N PRO A 264 18.93 22.60 -4.70
CA PRO A 264 18.89 22.43 -3.24
C PRO A 264 17.59 22.92 -2.57
N PHE A 265 16.73 23.64 -3.30
CA PHE A 265 15.42 24.10 -2.86
C PHE A 265 14.35 22.99 -2.78
N ARG A 266 14.58 21.83 -3.41
CA ARG A 266 13.56 20.78 -3.56
C ARG A 266 13.40 19.90 -2.32
N ASN A 267 14.49 19.61 -1.61
CA ASN A 267 14.45 18.85 -0.35
C ASN A 267 13.71 19.58 0.77
N LEU A 268 13.57 20.91 0.67
CA LEU A 268 12.89 21.76 1.66
C LEU A 268 11.36 21.83 1.40
N LEU A 269 10.93 21.63 0.15
CA LEU A 269 9.52 21.60 -0.26
C LEU A 269 8.86 20.22 -0.06
N ASP A 270 9.63 19.12 -0.09
CA ASP A 270 9.12 17.77 0.20
C ASP A 270 8.74 17.57 1.68
N LEU A 271 9.30 18.39 2.58
CA LEU A 271 9.02 18.33 4.03
C LEU A 271 7.76 19.09 4.44
N SER A 272 7.30 20.06 3.63
CA SER A 272 6.20 20.96 4.00
C SER A 272 4.82 20.49 3.55
N ASN A 273 4.72 19.39 2.77
CA ASN A 273 3.45 18.96 2.15
C ASN A 273 2.97 17.57 2.57
N SER A 274 3.13 17.24 3.86
CA SER A 274 2.65 16.02 4.54
C SER A 274 1.11 15.90 4.65
N GLY A 275 0.36 16.63 3.82
CA GLY A 275 -1.11 16.69 3.87
C GLY A 275 -1.85 15.82 2.85
N GLN A 276 -1.34 15.63 1.62
CA GLN A 276 -2.09 14.86 0.60
C GLN A 276 -1.32 14.50 -0.69
N ALA A 277 -0.08 14.97 -0.87
CA ALA A 277 0.72 14.74 -2.06
C ALA A 277 2.16 14.40 -1.66
N GLY A 278 2.40 13.15 -1.28
CA GLY A 278 3.76 12.66 -1.05
C GLY A 278 4.60 12.66 -2.35
N PRO A 279 5.94 12.61 -2.24
CA PRO A 279 6.83 12.69 -3.39
C PRO A 279 6.55 11.60 -4.44
N MET A 280 6.83 11.92 -5.70
CA MET A 280 6.57 11.05 -6.86
C MET A 280 7.32 9.70 -6.78
N HIS A 281 8.40 9.66 -6.00
CA HIS A 281 9.07 8.44 -5.56
C HIS A 281 9.45 8.59 -4.09
N GLY A 282 9.17 7.55 -3.29
CA GLY A 282 9.54 7.53 -1.88
C GLY A 282 10.84 6.77 -1.61
N PHE A 283 10.96 6.26 -0.39
CA PHE A 283 12.08 5.46 0.12
C PHE A 283 12.22 4.05 -0.48
N GLY A 284 11.68 3.77 -1.67
CA GLY A 284 11.73 2.42 -2.26
C GLY A 284 10.81 1.39 -1.58
N PHE A 285 9.70 1.84 -0.97
CA PHE A 285 8.75 0.94 -0.29
C PHE A 285 7.57 0.50 -1.16
N GLY A 286 7.31 1.16 -2.29
CA GLY A 286 6.08 0.99 -3.07
C GLY A 286 5.85 -0.45 -3.57
N LEU A 287 6.81 -1.00 -4.32
CA LEU A 287 6.74 -2.37 -4.86
C LEU A 287 6.74 -3.45 -3.76
N PRO A 288 7.69 -3.48 -2.81
CA PRO A 288 7.72 -4.52 -1.79
C PRO A 288 6.48 -4.49 -0.90
N THR A 289 6.01 -3.30 -0.50
CA THR A 289 4.77 -3.16 0.30
C THR A 289 3.55 -3.62 -0.48
N SER A 290 3.44 -3.26 -1.77
CA SER A 290 2.32 -3.68 -2.62
C SER A 290 2.27 -5.20 -2.78
N ARG A 291 3.44 -5.84 -2.91
CA ARG A 291 3.57 -7.30 -2.96
C ARG A 291 3.14 -7.94 -1.65
N ALA A 292 3.65 -7.46 -0.52
CA ALA A 292 3.28 -7.98 0.81
C ALA A 292 1.77 -7.86 1.08
N TYR A 293 1.15 -6.75 0.66
CA TYR A 293 -0.31 -6.56 0.78
C TYR A 293 -1.10 -7.50 -0.11
N ALA A 294 -0.68 -7.70 -1.36
CA ALA A 294 -1.34 -8.64 -2.27
C ALA A 294 -1.26 -10.08 -1.74
N GLU A 295 -0.07 -10.52 -1.29
CA GLU A 295 0.15 -11.86 -0.73
C GLU A 295 -0.63 -12.06 0.58
N TYR A 296 -0.68 -11.06 1.46
CA TYR A 296 -1.46 -11.11 2.71
C TYR A 296 -2.97 -11.32 2.46
N LEU A 297 -3.50 -10.77 1.36
CA LEU A 297 -4.89 -10.94 0.95
C LEU A 297 -5.12 -12.20 0.09
N GLY A 298 -4.16 -13.13 0.08
CA GLY A 298 -4.22 -14.39 -0.68
C GLY A 298 -4.05 -14.22 -2.19
N GLY A 299 -3.64 -13.05 -2.64
CA GLY A 299 -3.34 -12.70 -4.02
C GLY A 299 -1.85 -12.84 -4.37
N SER A 300 -1.42 -12.12 -5.42
CA SER A 300 -0.02 -12.07 -5.86
C SER A 300 0.27 -10.80 -6.66
N LEU A 301 1.49 -10.30 -6.57
CA LEU A 301 2.02 -9.24 -7.45
C LEU A 301 3.22 -9.79 -8.24
N CYS A 302 3.13 -9.81 -9.57
CA CYS A 302 4.19 -10.31 -10.44
C CYS A 302 4.65 -9.22 -11.42
N LEU A 303 5.95 -9.15 -11.68
CA LEU A 303 6.57 -8.20 -12.59
C LEU A 303 7.11 -8.96 -13.81
N GLN A 304 6.86 -8.44 -15.01
CA GLN A 304 7.49 -8.88 -16.25
C GLN A 304 8.10 -7.67 -16.93
N SER A 305 9.43 -7.65 -16.99
CA SER A 305 10.16 -6.58 -17.66
C SER A 305 10.58 -7.01 -19.06
N LEU A 306 10.35 -6.13 -20.02
CA LEU A 306 10.90 -6.20 -21.37
C LEU A 306 11.92 -5.06 -21.48
N GLN A 307 13.19 -5.34 -21.18
CA GLN A 307 14.25 -4.33 -21.18
C GLN A 307 14.35 -3.68 -22.58
N GLY A 308 14.38 -2.35 -22.60
CA GLY A 308 14.31 -1.53 -23.82
C GLY A 308 12.90 -1.23 -24.31
N VAL A 309 11.86 -1.85 -23.73
CA VAL A 309 10.47 -1.70 -24.18
C VAL A 309 9.56 -1.17 -23.08
N GLY A 310 9.49 -1.84 -21.93
CA GLY A 310 8.49 -1.52 -20.90
C GLY A 310 8.35 -2.59 -19.81
N THR A 311 7.44 -2.35 -18.87
CA THR A 311 7.16 -3.26 -17.76
C THR A 311 5.68 -3.59 -17.65
N ASP A 312 5.36 -4.87 -17.51
CA ASP A 312 4.04 -5.39 -17.19
C ASP A 312 3.98 -5.80 -15.72
N VAL A 313 3.05 -5.23 -14.96
CA VAL A 313 2.79 -5.55 -13.55
C VAL A 313 1.43 -6.24 -13.42
N TYR A 314 1.40 -7.46 -12.92
CA TYR A 314 0.19 -8.24 -12.74
C TYR A 314 -0.23 -8.23 -11.26
N LEU A 315 -1.39 -7.67 -10.96
CA LEU A 315 -1.96 -7.63 -9.60
C LEU A 315 -3.16 -8.56 -9.51
N ARG A 316 -3.01 -9.68 -8.79
CA ARG A 316 -4.09 -10.62 -8.51
C ARG A 316 -4.53 -10.47 -7.07
N LEU A 317 -5.82 -10.34 -6.83
CA LEU A 317 -6.42 -10.36 -5.50
C LEU A 317 -7.58 -11.36 -5.49
N ARG A 318 -7.78 -12.05 -4.36
CA ARG A 318 -8.91 -12.98 -4.22
C ARG A 318 -10.21 -12.21 -4.09
N HIS A 319 -11.25 -12.74 -4.73
CA HIS A 319 -12.60 -12.24 -4.56
C HIS A 319 -13.16 -12.60 -3.18
N ILE A 320 -14.10 -11.80 -2.68
CA ILE A 320 -14.84 -12.11 -1.46
C ILE A 320 -15.92 -13.13 -1.81
N ASP A 321 -15.50 -14.36 -2.10
CA ASP A 321 -16.43 -15.48 -2.28
C ASP A 321 -16.51 -16.25 -0.97
N GLY A 322 -17.72 -16.35 -0.39
CA GLY A 322 -17.99 -17.09 0.85
C GLY A 322 -17.78 -18.61 0.78
N LYS A 323 -17.03 -19.09 -0.22
CA LYS A 323 -16.67 -20.50 -0.45
C LYS A 323 -15.22 -20.83 -0.08
N GLY A 324 -14.39 -19.82 0.23
CA GLY A 324 -13.01 -20.01 0.71
C GLY A 324 -12.87 -19.80 2.22
N GLU A 325 -11.73 -20.20 2.80
CA GLU A 325 -11.35 -19.75 4.14
C GLU A 325 -11.42 -18.22 4.18
N SER A 326 -12.18 -17.69 5.14
CA SER A 326 -12.27 -16.25 5.39
C SER A 326 -10.87 -15.66 5.46
N PHE A 327 -10.66 -14.49 4.85
CA PHE A 327 -9.43 -13.73 5.02
C PHE A 327 -9.05 -13.78 6.50
N ARG A 328 -7.84 -14.26 6.82
CA ARG A 328 -7.29 -14.12 8.18
C ARG A 328 -6.92 -12.64 8.38
N ILE A 329 -7.96 -11.79 8.39
CA ILE A 329 -7.84 -10.39 8.77
C ILE A 329 -7.53 -10.39 10.23
#